data_AF-A0A519H783-F1
#
_entry.id   AF-A0A519H783-F1
#
_cell.length_a   1.000
_cell.length_b   1.000
_cell.length_c   1.000
_cell.angle_alpha   90.00
_cell.angle_beta   90.00
_cell.angle_gamma   90.00
#
_symmetry.space_group_name_H-M   'P 1'
#
loop_
_entity.id
_entity.type
_entity.pdbx_description
1 polymer ?
#
loop_
_entity_poly.entity_id
_entity_poly.type
_entity_poly.pdbx_seq_one_letter_code
_entity_poly.pdbx_strand_id
1 'polypeptide(L)'
;MKRWTLLAAATTTAFALLAGGCATLDEQQREWIFQPSDRSWGNSAAMTQGMEDVWIDFQSNITGEPGRLHGLWLGGKPESADTPVLLYLHGARYNVAGSAPRIQRMHELGFSVLAIDYRGFGKSSKGLPSEATAREDARAAWEWLAARHPQQRRYIMGHSLGGAIGIDLASHVGDESGTIVESTFTSIADVASSFKWGWLPFGPFITQRF
;
A
#
# COMPACT_ATOMS: atom_id res chain seq x y z
N MET A 1 9.17 24.64 46.42
CA MET A 1 9.38 25.09 45.03
C MET A 1 10.40 24.22 44.27
N LYS A 2 11.62 23.95 44.79
CA LYS A 2 12.66 23.15 44.08
C LYS A 2 12.34 21.67 43.78
N ARG A 3 11.51 20.99 44.60
CA ARG A 3 11.12 19.57 44.37
C ARG A 3 10.12 19.40 43.23
N TRP A 4 9.25 20.39 43.01
CA TRP A 4 8.25 20.37 41.94
C TRP A 4 8.88 20.58 40.55
N THR A 5 9.89 21.43 40.45
CA THR A 5 10.65 21.64 39.20
C THR A 5 11.49 20.42 38.81
N LEU A 6 12.02 19.67 39.78
CA LEU A 6 12.76 18.42 39.52
C LEU A 6 11.82 17.27 39.09
N LEU A 7 10.65 17.15 39.74
CA LEU A 7 9.62 16.19 39.33
C LEU A 7 9.08 16.51 37.93
N ALA A 8 8.77 17.78 37.66
CA ALA A 8 8.35 18.23 36.34
C ALA A 8 9.40 17.90 35.27
N ALA A 9 10.66 18.28 35.47
CA ALA A 9 11.74 17.99 34.52
C ALA A 9 11.99 16.49 34.30
N ALA A 10 11.89 15.66 35.35
CA ALA A 10 11.99 14.21 35.24
C ALA A 10 10.84 13.61 34.43
N THR A 11 9.60 14.09 34.64
CA THR A 11 8.45 13.68 33.83
C THR A 11 8.57 14.12 32.38
N THR A 12 9.02 15.36 32.09
CA THR A 12 9.20 15.83 30.71
C THR A 12 10.28 15.03 29.97
N THR A 13 11.37 14.68 30.67
CA THR A 13 12.47 13.88 30.10
C THR A 13 12.03 12.44 29.83
N ALA A 14 11.29 11.83 30.76
CA ALA A 14 10.71 10.50 30.57
C ALA A 14 9.70 10.48 29.41
N PHE A 15 8.86 11.52 29.29
CA PHE A 15 7.90 11.65 28.18
C PHE A 15 8.62 11.82 26.83
N ALA A 16 9.68 12.62 26.78
CA ALA A 16 10.48 12.81 25.56
C ALA A 16 11.22 11.53 25.13
N LEU A 17 11.77 10.76 26.07
CA LEU A 17 12.42 9.47 25.79
C LEU A 17 11.42 8.40 25.33
N LEU A 18 10.24 8.34 25.96
CA LEU A 18 9.16 7.42 25.56
C LEU A 18 8.59 7.80 24.19
N ALA A 19 8.33 9.08 23.94
CA ALA A 19 7.83 9.56 22.64
C ALA A 19 8.86 9.32 21.52
N GLY A 20 10.15 9.58 21.78
CA GLY A 20 11.23 9.27 20.83
C GLY A 20 11.37 7.77 20.56
N GLY A 21 11.25 6.93 21.60
CA GLY A 21 11.26 5.47 21.47
C GLY A 21 10.07 4.90 20.69
N CYS A 22 8.87 5.47 20.85
CA CYS A 22 7.69 5.03 20.10
C CYS A 22 7.72 5.47 18.63
N ALA A 23 8.16 6.70 18.34
CA ALA A 23 8.28 7.19 16.97
C ALA A 23 9.30 6.38 16.17
N THR A 24 10.46 6.08 16.77
CA THR A 24 11.49 5.23 16.14
C THR A 24 11.03 3.80 15.93
N LEU A 25 10.22 3.23 16.83
CA LEU A 25 9.63 1.91 16.66
C LEU A 25 8.64 1.86 15.49
N ASP A 26 7.75 2.85 15.37
CA ASP A 26 6.78 2.93 14.27
C ASP A 26 7.49 3.07 12.91
N GLU A 27 8.44 3.98 12.84
CA GLU A 27 9.25 4.21 11.63
C GLU A 27 9.96 2.92 11.21
N GLN A 28 10.59 2.23 12.16
CA GLN A 28 11.30 0.99 11.87
C GLN A 28 10.36 -0.14 11.43
N GLN A 29 9.18 -0.27 12.05
CA GLN A 29 8.16 -1.22 11.61
C GLN A 29 7.74 -0.95 10.17
N ARG A 30 7.47 0.31 9.82
CA ARG A 30 7.09 0.70 8.47
C ARG A 30 8.19 0.43 7.46
N GLU A 31 9.45 0.70 7.80
CA GLU A 31 10.58 0.34 6.94
C GLU A 31 10.65 -1.17 6.69
N TRP A 32 10.46 -2.00 7.72
CA TRP A 32 10.51 -3.46 7.59
C TRP A 32 9.30 -4.06 6.88
N ILE A 33 8.11 -3.51 7.11
CA ILE A 33 6.86 -4.00 6.52
C ILE A 33 6.83 -3.64 5.04
N PHE A 34 7.04 -2.37 4.70
CA PHE A 34 6.91 -1.90 3.32
C PHE A 34 8.17 -2.12 2.50
N GLN A 35 9.35 -1.86 3.07
CA GLN A 35 10.62 -1.88 2.36
C GLN A 35 10.55 -1.07 1.04
N PRO A 36 10.16 0.22 1.10
CA PRO A 36 9.95 1.04 -0.09
C PRO A 36 11.21 1.07 -0.96
N SER A 37 11.04 0.91 -2.27
CA SER A 37 12.17 0.98 -3.20
C SER A 37 11.76 1.35 -4.62
N ASP A 38 12.75 1.82 -5.38
CA ASP A 38 12.62 2.10 -6.80
C ASP A 38 13.01 0.87 -7.66
N ARG A 39 13.25 -0.29 -7.03
CA ARG A 39 13.71 -1.51 -7.71
C ARG A 39 12.54 -2.35 -8.20
N SER A 40 12.71 -2.96 -9.36
CA SER A 40 11.80 -3.98 -9.90
C SER A 40 12.35 -5.39 -9.62
N TRP A 41 11.47 -6.40 -9.63
CA TRP A 41 11.85 -7.78 -9.38
C TRP A 41 12.45 -8.44 -10.63
N GLY A 42 13.71 -8.89 -10.53
CA GLY A 42 14.40 -9.53 -11.66
C GLY A 42 14.38 -8.66 -12.92
N ASN A 43 14.00 -9.25 -14.06
CA ASN A 43 13.89 -8.55 -15.35
C ASN A 43 12.45 -8.06 -15.66
N SER A 44 11.58 -7.96 -14.65
CA SER A 44 10.16 -7.61 -14.88
C SER A 44 9.95 -6.22 -15.49
N ALA A 45 10.91 -5.29 -15.32
CA ALA A 45 10.82 -3.96 -15.93
C ALA A 45 10.76 -4.01 -17.47
N ALA A 46 11.43 -4.97 -18.11
CA ALA A 46 11.32 -5.14 -19.56
C ALA A 46 9.90 -5.59 -20.00
N MET A 47 9.15 -6.21 -19.09
CA MET A 47 7.79 -6.69 -19.33
C MET A 47 6.72 -5.61 -19.19
N THR A 48 7.09 -4.37 -18.84
CA THR A 48 6.14 -3.25 -18.84
C THR A 48 5.93 -2.68 -20.24
N GLN A 49 6.59 -3.23 -21.27
CA GLN A 49 6.40 -2.81 -22.66
C GLN A 49 4.93 -2.96 -23.06
N GLY A 50 4.34 -1.87 -23.58
CA GLY A 50 2.93 -1.80 -23.95
C GLY A 50 2.00 -1.38 -22.81
N MET A 51 2.51 -1.18 -21.59
CA MET A 51 1.78 -0.53 -20.50
C MET A 51 1.99 0.98 -20.55
N GLU A 52 0.95 1.74 -20.26
CA GLU A 52 0.98 3.21 -20.23
C GLU A 52 1.28 3.69 -18.80
N ASP A 53 2.18 4.67 -18.65
CA ASP A 53 2.38 5.34 -17.37
C ASP A 53 1.14 6.20 -17.03
N VAL A 54 0.58 5.98 -15.84
CA VAL A 54 -0.55 6.75 -15.29
C VAL A 54 -0.08 7.53 -14.06
N TRP A 55 -0.66 8.72 -13.87
CA TRP A 55 -0.40 9.58 -12.72
C TRP A 55 -1.71 9.94 -12.04
N ILE A 56 -1.77 9.74 -10.73
CA ILE A 56 -2.96 9.97 -9.90
C ILE A 56 -2.58 10.99 -8.84
N ASP A 57 -3.04 12.21 -9.02
CA ASP A 57 -2.85 13.31 -8.07
C ASP A 57 -4.04 13.36 -7.10
N PHE A 58 -3.77 13.52 -5.80
CA PHE A 58 -4.79 13.61 -4.76
C PHE A 58 -4.30 14.46 -3.58
N GLN A 59 -5.22 14.98 -2.78
CA GLN A 59 -4.89 15.67 -1.54
C GLN A 59 -4.93 14.67 -0.38
N SER A 60 -3.82 14.50 0.34
CA SER A 60 -3.79 13.58 1.48
C SER A 60 -4.49 14.19 2.69
N ASN A 61 -5.47 13.47 3.23
CA ASN A 61 -6.10 13.75 4.51
C ASN A 61 -5.23 13.29 5.69
N ILE A 62 -4.32 12.34 5.45
CA ILE A 62 -3.39 11.84 6.46
C ILE A 62 -2.21 12.78 6.68
N THR A 63 -1.57 13.26 5.61
CA THR A 63 -0.37 14.12 5.72
C THR A 63 -0.68 15.60 5.56
N GLY A 64 -1.84 15.97 5.02
CA GLY A 64 -2.18 17.36 4.69
C GLY A 64 -1.48 17.91 3.45
N GLU A 65 -0.68 17.09 2.76
CA GLU A 65 0.13 17.48 1.60
C GLU A 65 -0.40 16.82 0.30
N PRO A 66 -0.12 17.40 -0.88
CA PRO A 66 -0.42 16.76 -2.15
C PRO A 66 0.34 15.43 -2.30
N GLY A 67 -0.39 14.37 -2.65
CA GLY A 67 0.14 13.06 -3.01
C GLY A 67 0.06 12.84 -4.51
N ARG A 68 1.05 12.14 -5.07
CA ARG A 68 1.06 11.72 -6.47
C ARG A 68 1.46 10.26 -6.56
N LEU A 69 0.59 9.44 -7.15
CA LEU A 69 0.88 8.04 -7.40
C LEU A 69 1.27 7.85 -8.86
N HIS A 70 2.29 7.04 -9.08
CA HIS A 70 2.60 6.47 -10.37
C HIS A 70 1.90 5.13 -10.51
N GLY A 71 1.43 4.81 -11.71
CA GLY A 71 0.90 3.50 -12.04
C GLY A 71 1.21 3.08 -13.46
N LEU A 72 0.90 1.83 -13.74
CA LEU A 72 0.94 1.23 -15.06
C LEU A 72 -0.47 0.80 -15.44
N TRP A 73 -0.92 1.24 -16.61
CA TRP A 73 -2.18 0.85 -17.21
C TRP A 73 -1.93 -0.11 -18.36
N LEU A 74 -2.57 -1.28 -18.31
CA LEU A 74 -2.63 -2.22 -19.42
C LEU A 74 -4.09 -2.42 -19.82
N GLY A 75 -4.56 -1.59 -20.76
CA GLY A 75 -5.90 -1.68 -21.34
C GLY A 75 -6.00 -2.65 -22.51
N GLY A 76 -7.22 -3.00 -22.91
CA GLY A 76 -7.51 -3.84 -24.09
C GLY A 76 -8.33 -3.12 -25.16
N LYS A 77 -8.17 -3.48 -26.45
CA LYS A 77 -8.94 -2.91 -27.57
C LYS A 77 -10.08 -3.83 -28.06
N PRO A 78 -11.23 -3.25 -28.45
CA PRO A 78 -11.74 -1.96 -27.98
C PRO A 78 -12.22 -2.15 -26.53
N GLU A 79 -12.05 -1.13 -25.68
CA GLU A 79 -12.71 -1.03 -24.38
C GLU A 79 -14.22 -1.05 -24.60
N SER A 80 -14.79 -2.24 -24.76
CA SER A 80 -16.23 -2.42 -24.70
C SER A 80 -16.66 -2.09 -23.28
N ALA A 81 -17.90 -1.61 -23.11
CA ALA A 81 -18.47 -1.43 -21.78
C ALA A 81 -18.42 -2.72 -20.92
N ASP A 82 -18.24 -3.88 -21.57
CA ASP A 82 -18.20 -5.19 -20.93
C ASP A 82 -16.83 -5.59 -20.37
N THR A 83 -15.74 -4.92 -20.77
CA THR A 83 -14.39 -5.26 -20.29
C THR A 83 -14.25 -4.85 -18.81
N PRO A 84 -14.08 -5.80 -17.87
CA PRO A 84 -13.91 -5.47 -16.46
C PRO A 84 -12.56 -4.79 -16.24
N VAL A 85 -12.52 -3.84 -15.30
CA VAL A 85 -11.29 -3.18 -14.89
C VAL A 85 -10.83 -3.71 -13.54
N LEU A 86 -9.52 -3.76 -13.33
CA LEU A 86 -8.91 -4.35 -12.15
C LEU A 86 -7.84 -3.42 -11.57
N LEU A 87 -8.00 -3.06 -10.30
CA LEU A 87 -6.96 -2.39 -9.52
C LEU A 87 -6.04 -3.47 -8.92
N TYR A 88 -4.78 -3.49 -9.35
CA TYR A 88 -3.74 -4.35 -8.81
C TYR A 88 -2.89 -3.60 -7.78
N LEU A 89 -2.77 -4.19 -6.59
CA LEU A 89 -2.05 -3.69 -5.43
C LEU A 89 -0.84 -4.59 -5.15
N HIS A 90 0.37 -4.05 -5.34
CA HIS A 90 1.61 -4.82 -5.18
C HIS A 90 1.98 -5.06 -3.71
N GLY A 91 2.90 -5.99 -3.49
CA GLY A 91 3.44 -6.32 -2.17
C GLY A 91 4.60 -5.41 -1.72
N ALA A 92 5.27 -5.76 -0.63
CA ALA A 92 6.45 -5.03 -0.18
C ALA A 92 7.64 -5.10 -1.17
N ARG A 93 8.70 -4.33 -0.89
CA ARG A 93 10.06 -4.39 -1.49
C ARG A 93 10.23 -3.86 -2.91
N TYR A 94 9.29 -4.10 -3.81
CA TYR A 94 9.45 -3.80 -5.24
C TYR A 94 8.39 -2.83 -5.73
N ASN A 95 8.77 -2.03 -6.73
CA ASN A 95 7.86 -1.12 -7.41
C ASN A 95 6.84 -1.87 -8.31
N VAL A 96 5.92 -1.12 -8.88
CA VAL A 96 4.82 -1.58 -9.74
C VAL A 96 5.31 -2.39 -10.95
N ALA A 97 6.44 -2.00 -11.54
CA ALA A 97 7.06 -2.74 -12.64
C ALA A 97 7.55 -4.13 -12.20
N GLY A 98 7.84 -4.33 -10.90
CA GLY A 98 8.04 -5.63 -10.26
C GLY A 98 6.88 -6.61 -10.46
N SER A 99 5.67 -6.08 -10.69
CA SER A 99 4.44 -6.86 -10.82
C SER A 99 3.99 -7.07 -12.28
N ALA A 100 4.79 -6.64 -13.27
CA ALA A 100 4.45 -6.78 -14.69
C ALA A 100 3.97 -8.19 -15.11
N PRO A 101 4.57 -9.31 -14.65
CA PRO A 101 4.06 -10.64 -14.98
C PRO A 101 2.62 -10.90 -14.48
N ARG A 102 2.25 -10.35 -13.31
CA ARG A 102 0.88 -10.47 -12.78
C ARG A 102 -0.09 -9.56 -13.53
N ILE A 103 0.34 -8.35 -13.88
CA ILE A 103 -0.45 -7.41 -14.69
C ILE A 103 -0.79 -8.04 -16.05
N GLN A 104 0.21 -8.61 -16.75
CA GLN A 104 -0.01 -9.30 -18.02
C GLN A 104 -0.95 -10.50 -17.88
N ARG A 105 -0.76 -11.32 -16.85
CA ARG A 105 -1.64 -12.48 -16.62
C ARG A 105 -3.09 -12.08 -16.39
N MET A 106 -3.34 -11.04 -15.59
CA MET A 106 -4.71 -10.54 -15.39
C MET A 106 -5.27 -9.94 -16.68
N HIS A 107 -4.43 -9.30 -17.50
CA HIS A 107 -4.85 -8.81 -18.80
C HIS A 107 -5.23 -9.95 -19.76
N GLU A 108 -4.46 -11.03 -19.82
CA GLU A 108 -4.77 -12.24 -20.59
C GLU A 108 -6.08 -12.92 -20.14
N LEU A 109 -6.46 -12.74 -18.88
CA LEU A 109 -7.76 -13.20 -18.34
C LEU A 109 -8.93 -12.27 -18.68
N GLY A 110 -8.69 -11.19 -19.43
CA GLY A 110 -9.73 -10.30 -19.97
C GLY A 110 -9.96 -9.03 -19.16
N PHE A 111 -9.08 -8.68 -18.21
CA PHE A 111 -9.16 -7.42 -17.49
C PHE A 111 -8.37 -6.30 -18.18
N SER A 112 -8.88 -5.07 -18.13
CA SER A 112 -7.99 -3.90 -18.21
C SER A 112 -7.42 -3.63 -16.81
N VAL A 113 -6.11 -3.50 -16.69
CA VAL A 113 -5.43 -3.51 -15.38
C VAL A 113 -4.78 -2.17 -15.09
N LEU A 114 -5.18 -1.55 -13.98
CA LEU A 114 -4.43 -0.47 -13.34
C LEU A 114 -3.61 -1.06 -12.20
N ALA A 115 -2.30 -0.94 -12.25
CA ALA A 115 -1.42 -1.23 -11.12
C ALA A 115 -0.78 0.08 -10.64
N ILE A 116 -0.64 0.28 -9.33
CA ILE A 116 -0.07 1.51 -8.77
C ILE A 116 1.14 1.24 -7.88
N ASP A 117 2.09 2.17 -7.84
CA ASP A 117 3.04 2.33 -6.75
C ASP A 117 2.40 3.13 -5.62
N TYR A 118 2.45 2.65 -4.38
CA TYR A 118 2.12 3.47 -3.21
C TYR A 118 3.12 4.61 -3.05
N ARG A 119 2.78 5.66 -2.29
CA ARG A 119 3.76 6.67 -1.85
C ARG A 119 4.96 5.97 -1.21
N GLY A 120 6.17 6.41 -1.56
CA GLY A 120 7.43 5.79 -1.15
C GLY A 120 7.99 4.75 -2.13
N PHE A 121 7.19 4.21 -3.06
CA PHE A 121 7.64 3.24 -4.06
C PHE A 121 7.85 3.87 -5.42
N GLY A 122 8.84 3.36 -6.15
CA GLY A 122 9.08 3.70 -7.55
C GLY A 122 9.04 5.20 -7.83
N LYS A 123 8.13 5.58 -8.74
CA LYS A 123 8.01 6.98 -9.17
C LYS A 123 6.93 7.77 -8.43
N SER A 124 6.20 7.15 -7.50
CA SER A 124 5.24 7.86 -6.64
C SER A 124 5.95 8.84 -5.71
N SER A 125 5.20 9.80 -5.16
CA SER A 125 5.72 10.77 -4.19
C SER A 125 6.52 10.08 -3.10
N LYS A 126 7.67 10.66 -2.76
CA LYS A 126 8.58 10.09 -1.76
C LYS A 126 7.99 10.22 -0.36
N GLY A 127 8.41 9.32 0.53
CA GLY A 127 7.97 9.24 1.92
C GLY A 127 8.04 7.81 2.42
N LEU A 128 8.04 7.63 3.73
CA LEU A 128 7.90 6.30 4.32
C LEU A 128 6.41 5.93 4.35
N PRO A 129 5.97 4.85 3.69
CA PRO A 129 4.56 4.46 3.74
C PRO A 129 4.15 4.01 5.15
N SER A 130 2.89 4.19 5.49
CA SER A 130 2.21 3.57 6.63
C SER A 130 0.96 2.84 6.14
N GLU A 131 0.38 1.99 6.99
CA GLU A 131 -0.91 1.35 6.76
C GLU A 131 -1.98 2.37 6.38
N ALA A 132 -2.05 3.50 7.11
CA ALA A 132 -3.00 4.57 6.82
C ALA A 132 -2.76 5.24 5.46
N THR A 133 -1.50 5.56 5.10
CA THR A 133 -1.21 6.18 3.80
C THR A 133 -1.41 5.20 2.66
N ALA A 134 -1.09 3.92 2.83
CA ALA A 134 -1.27 2.90 1.80
C ALA A 134 -2.76 2.61 1.51
N ARG A 135 -3.62 2.63 2.55
CA ARG A 135 -5.09 2.60 2.40
C ARG A 135 -5.59 3.80 1.61
N GLU A 136 -5.10 5.00 1.95
CA GLU A 136 -5.45 6.24 1.24
C GLU A 136 -4.99 6.20 -0.23
N ASP A 137 -3.80 5.65 -0.52
CA ASP A 137 -3.28 5.51 -1.88
C ASP A 137 -4.15 4.55 -2.70
N ALA A 138 -4.53 3.40 -2.12
CA ALA A 138 -5.42 2.44 -2.75
C ALA A 138 -6.81 3.04 -3.02
N ARG A 139 -7.33 3.85 -2.09
CA ARG A 139 -8.58 4.60 -2.27
C ARG A 139 -8.48 5.59 -3.43
N ALA A 140 -7.43 6.41 -3.49
CA ALA A 140 -7.23 7.38 -4.55
C ALA A 140 -7.17 6.69 -5.94
N ALA A 141 -6.50 5.55 -6.03
CA ALA A 141 -6.46 4.76 -7.26
C ALA A 141 -7.81 4.14 -7.63
N TRP A 142 -8.58 3.67 -6.65
CA TRP A 142 -9.93 3.17 -6.87
C TRP A 142 -10.86 4.25 -7.43
N GLU A 143 -10.84 5.44 -6.82
CA GLU A 143 -11.64 6.58 -7.25
C GLU A 143 -11.24 7.07 -8.65
N TRP A 144 -9.94 7.11 -8.94
CA TRP A 144 -9.44 7.41 -10.27
C TRP A 144 -9.95 6.41 -11.32
N LEU A 145 -9.91 5.12 -10.99
CA LEU A 145 -10.38 4.05 -11.87
C LEU A 145 -11.90 4.18 -12.10
N ALA A 146 -12.67 4.48 -11.05
CA ALA A 146 -14.11 4.70 -11.13
C ALA A 146 -14.47 5.92 -11.98
N ALA A 147 -13.73 7.02 -11.86
CA ALA A 147 -13.95 8.23 -12.66
C ALA A 147 -13.66 8.00 -14.15
N ARG A 148 -12.63 7.21 -14.47
CA ARG A 148 -12.24 6.93 -15.85
C ARG A 148 -13.06 5.82 -16.52
N HIS A 149 -13.52 4.85 -15.74
CA HIS A 149 -14.28 3.69 -16.20
C HIS A 149 -15.58 3.54 -15.39
N PRO A 150 -16.54 4.48 -15.54
CA PRO A 150 -17.71 4.56 -14.68
C PRO A 150 -18.72 3.43 -14.92
N GLN A 151 -18.72 2.81 -16.11
CA GLN A 151 -19.67 1.77 -16.50
C GLN A 151 -19.13 0.36 -16.29
N GLN A 152 -17.80 0.22 -16.18
CA GLN A 152 -17.14 -1.07 -16.09
C GLN A 152 -17.25 -1.64 -14.68
N ARG A 153 -17.44 -2.95 -14.60
CA ARG A 153 -17.28 -3.69 -13.34
C ARG A 153 -15.84 -3.55 -12.87
N ARG A 154 -15.66 -3.12 -11.61
CA ARG A 154 -14.35 -2.89 -11.00
C ARG A 154 -14.00 -4.01 -10.03
N TYR A 155 -12.77 -4.52 -10.12
CA TYR A 155 -12.25 -5.59 -9.27
C TYR A 155 -10.98 -5.15 -8.55
N ILE A 156 -10.69 -5.77 -7.41
CA ILE A 156 -9.46 -5.55 -6.64
C ILE A 156 -8.63 -6.82 -6.68
N MET A 157 -7.32 -6.70 -6.95
CA MET A 157 -6.36 -7.78 -6.75
C MET A 157 -5.20 -7.30 -5.89
N GLY A 158 -4.91 -8.03 -4.82
CA GLY A 158 -3.77 -7.75 -3.95
C GLY A 158 -2.81 -8.93 -3.80
N HIS A 159 -1.51 -8.68 -3.90
CA HIS A 159 -0.48 -9.68 -3.64
C HIS A 159 0.31 -9.36 -2.38
N SER A 160 0.49 -10.36 -1.49
CA SER A 160 1.23 -10.21 -0.24
C SER A 160 0.69 -9.04 0.59
N LEU A 161 1.48 -8.01 0.88
CA LEU A 161 1.04 -6.77 1.56
C LEU A 161 -0.17 -6.11 0.85
N GLY A 162 -0.18 -6.09 -0.48
CA GLY A 162 -1.29 -5.54 -1.25
C GLY A 162 -2.61 -6.31 -1.04
N GLY A 163 -2.56 -7.56 -0.60
CA GLY A 163 -3.74 -8.34 -0.24
C GLY A 163 -4.48 -7.77 0.97
N ALA A 164 -3.75 -7.43 2.03
CA ALA A 164 -4.33 -6.80 3.22
C ALA A 164 -4.91 -5.41 2.89
N ILE A 165 -4.18 -4.61 2.09
CA ILE A 165 -4.65 -3.31 1.60
C ILE A 165 -5.92 -3.48 0.73
N GLY A 166 -5.95 -4.49 -0.13
CA GLY A 166 -7.09 -4.76 -1.01
C GLY A 166 -8.34 -5.23 -0.27
N ILE A 167 -8.19 -6.04 0.78
CA ILE A 167 -9.30 -6.44 1.66
C ILE A 167 -9.85 -5.23 2.40
N ASP A 168 -8.97 -4.38 2.95
CA ASP A 168 -9.38 -3.16 3.62
C ASP A 168 -10.13 -2.22 2.67
N LEU A 169 -9.60 -1.98 1.46
CA LEU A 169 -10.28 -1.19 0.44
C LEU A 169 -11.67 -1.76 0.16
N ALA A 170 -11.77 -3.06 -0.12
CA ALA A 170 -13.03 -3.76 -0.40
C ALA A 170 -14.06 -3.59 0.72
N SER A 171 -13.64 -3.58 1.99
CA SER A 171 -14.55 -3.39 3.12
C SER A 171 -15.10 -1.97 3.26
N HIS A 172 -14.54 -1.00 2.54
CA HIS A 172 -14.90 0.42 2.59
C HIS A 172 -15.42 0.96 1.24
N VAL A 173 -15.50 0.13 0.20
CA VAL A 173 -16.16 0.46 -1.07
C VAL A 173 -17.49 -0.29 -1.13
N GLY A 174 -18.41 0.17 -1.98
CA GLY A 174 -19.70 -0.52 -2.19
C GLY A 174 -20.01 -0.73 -3.67
N ASP A 175 -19.04 -0.47 -4.53
CA ASP A 175 -19.12 -0.50 -5.99
C ASP A 175 -18.13 -1.51 -6.61
N GLU A 176 -17.49 -2.32 -5.77
CA GLU A 176 -16.63 -3.43 -6.16
C GLU A 176 -17.44 -4.64 -6.62
N SER A 177 -16.97 -5.29 -7.69
CA SER A 177 -17.57 -6.51 -8.22
C SER A 177 -16.88 -7.79 -7.73
N GLY A 178 -15.76 -7.65 -7.02
CA GLY A 178 -15.04 -8.77 -6.41
C GLY A 178 -13.60 -8.44 -6.04
N THR A 179 -13.06 -9.24 -5.12
CA THR A 179 -11.71 -9.09 -4.57
C THR A 179 -10.94 -10.41 -4.67
N ILE A 180 -9.71 -10.34 -5.17
CA ILE A 180 -8.79 -11.47 -5.32
C ILE A 180 -7.56 -11.17 -4.46
N VAL A 181 -7.14 -12.12 -3.62
CA VAL A 181 -5.88 -12.00 -2.86
C VAL A 181 -4.98 -13.20 -3.09
N GLU A 182 -3.69 -12.93 -3.27
CA GLU A 182 -2.67 -13.94 -3.51
C GLU A 182 -1.59 -13.86 -2.44
N SER A 183 -1.32 -14.98 -1.76
CA SER A 183 -0.21 -15.12 -0.79
C SER A 183 -0.15 -13.99 0.25
N THR A 184 -1.32 -13.54 0.73
CA THR A 184 -1.44 -12.52 1.78
C THR A 184 -1.46 -13.15 3.18
N PHE A 185 -1.60 -12.32 4.20
CA PHE A 185 -1.56 -12.71 5.61
C PHE A 185 -2.81 -12.23 6.35
N THR A 186 -3.05 -12.76 7.54
CA THR A 186 -4.21 -12.43 8.39
C THR A 186 -4.00 -11.18 9.22
N SER A 187 -2.77 -10.93 9.68
CA SER A 187 -2.34 -9.69 10.33
C SER A 187 -0.82 -9.61 10.40
N ILE A 188 -0.24 -8.42 10.62
CA ILE A 188 1.21 -8.31 10.90
C ILE A 188 1.59 -9.02 12.21
N ALA A 189 0.69 -9.06 13.18
CA ALA A 189 0.90 -9.80 14.42
C ALA A 189 1.10 -11.31 14.16
N ASP A 190 0.28 -11.89 13.29
CA ASP A 190 0.41 -13.30 12.93
C ASP A 190 1.70 -13.55 12.14
N VAL A 191 2.08 -12.65 11.23
CA VAL A 191 3.37 -12.72 10.53
C VAL A 191 4.52 -12.70 11.53
N ALA A 192 4.51 -11.75 12.47
CA ALA A 192 5.54 -11.63 13.51
C ALA A 192 5.62 -12.88 14.39
N SER A 193 4.48 -13.48 14.73
CA SER A 193 4.38 -14.70 15.54
C SER A 193 5.01 -15.93 14.85
N SER A 194 5.14 -15.92 13.52
CA SER A 194 5.75 -17.01 12.75
C SER A 194 7.28 -17.00 12.77
N PHE A 195 7.92 -15.91 13.21
CA PHE A 195 9.38 -15.81 13.26
C PHE A 195 9.97 -16.50 14.50
N LYS A 196 11.30 -16.66 14.51
CA LYS A 196 12.07 -17.31 15.59
C LYS A 196 11.71 -16.83 17.00
N TRP A 197 11.33 -15.55 17.14
CA TRP A 197 11.01 -14.92 18.42
C TRP A 197 9.51 -14.63 18.61
N GLY A 198 8.65 -15.22 17.79
CA GLY A 198 7.21 -14.94 17.77
C GLY A 198 6.43 -15.33 19.03
N TRP A 199 7.07 -16.03 19.98
CA TRP A 199 6.53 -16.31 21.31
C TRP A 199 6.55 -15.08 22.24
N LEU A 200 7.32 -14.03 21.90
CA LEU A 200 7.32 -12.77 22.64
C LEU A 200 6.02 -11.98 22.38
N PRO A 201 5.49 -11.25 23.37
CA PRO A 201 4.23 -10.53 23.25
C PRO A 201 4.42 -9.23 22.46
N PHE A 202 4.71 -9.31 21.17
CA PHE A 202 4.91 -8.14 20.30
C PHE A 202 3.60 -7.40 19.99
N GLY A 203 2.45 -8.07 20.09
CA GLY A 203 1.14 -7.53 19.74
C GLY A 203 0.85 -6.09 20.23
N PRO A 204 1.05 -5.78 21.53
CA PRO A 204 0.85 -4.43 22.07
C PRO A 204 1.75 -3.35 21.45
N PHE A 205 2.86 -3.75 20.82
CA PHE A 205 3.85 -2.84 20.24
C PHE A 205 3.72 -2.72 18.72
N ILE A 206 2.83 -3.49 18.09
CA ILE A 206 2.60 -3.40 16.64
C ILE A 206 1.78 -2.16 16.33
N THR A 207 2.37 -1.25 15.56
CA THR A 207 1.75 0.03 15.18
C THR A 207 1.05 -0.06 13.82
N GLN A 208 1.46 -1.02 12.99
CA GLN A 208 0.89 -1.30 11.67
C GLN A 208 0.18 -2.66 11.75
N ARG A 209 -1.15 -2.66 11.83
CA ARG A 209 -1.93 -3.85 12.19
C ARG A 209 -2.16 -4.75 10.98
N PHE A 210 -2.75 -4.19 9.92
CA PHE A 210 -3.25 -4.89 8.72
C PHE A 210 -4.21 -6.06 9.00
#